data_AF-A0A9D5C369-F1
#
_entry.id   AF-A0A9D5C369-F1
#
_cell.length_a   1.000
_cell.length_b   1.000
_cell.length_c   1.000
_cell.angle_alpha   90.00
_cell.angle_beta   90.00
_cell.angle_gamma   90.00
#
_symmetry.space_group_name_H-M   'P 1'
#
loop_
_entity.id
_entity.type
_entity.pdbx_description
1 polymer ?
#
loop_
_entity_poly.entity_id
_entity_poly.type
_entity_poly.pdbx_seq_one_letter_code
_entity_poly.pdbx_strand_id
1 'polypeptide(L)'
;MSTSVIGFDRLKDEYPLCPDFGSIYFEVLAGNRRAHIDFLLRDGYLFRGSTLCIPRTSLRDFLILELHAGGLAGHFGKDKTIALVEDRFYWPSLKKDVIRVVS
;
A
#
# COMPACT_ATOMS: atom_id res chain seq x y z
N MET A 1 -22.92 -1.07 -2.41
CA MET A 1 -22.68 -1.47 -1.01
C MET A 1 -21.33 -0.89 -0.61
N SER A 2 -21.27 -0.07 0.42
CA SER A 2 -20.01 0.32 1.06
C SER A 2 -19.81 -0.53 2.30
N THR A 3 -18.64 -1.14 2.43
CA THR A 3 -18.24 -1.85 3.65
C THR A 3 -17.30 -0.95 4.43
N SER A 4 -17.70 -0.57 5.65
CA SER A 4 -16.81 0.13 6.57
C SER A 4 -15.99 -0.91 7.34
N VAL A 5 -14.67 -0.79 7.24
CA VAL A 5 -13.73 -1.59 8.03
C VAL A 5 -13.26 -0.72 9.19
N ILE A 6 -13.66 -1.08 10.40
CA ILE A 6 -13.33 -0.33 11.62
C ILE A 6 -11.81 -0.20 11.73
N GLY A 7 -11.32 1.03 11.89
CA GLY A 7 -9.90 1.32 12.03
C GLY A 7 -9.13 1.46 10.72
N PHE A 8 -9.69 1.07 9.57
CA PHE A 8 -9.04 1.26 8.27
C PHE A 8 -8.99 2.74 7.85
N ASP A 9 -9.93 3.55 8.31
CA ASP A 9 -9.92 5.00 8.10
C ASP A 9 -8.69 5.69 8.69
N ARG A 10 -8.06 5.11 9.73
CA ARG A 10 -6.84 5.66 10.34
C ARG A 10 -5.68 5.73 9.33
N LEU A 11 -5.72 4.93 8.27
CA LEU A 11 -4.74 4.99 7.19
C LEU A 11 -4.64 6.39 6.55
N LYS A 12 -5.77 7.12 6.51
CA LYS A 12 -5.85 8.48 5.96
C LYS A 12 -5.01 9.46 6.77
N ASP A 13 -5.02 9.29 8.09
CA ASP A 13 -4.28 10.14 9.04
C ASP A 13 -2.77 9.89 8.99
N GLU A 14 -2.35 8.72 8.48
CA GLU A 14 -0.94 8.33 8.36
C GLU A 14 -0.24 8.91 7.13
N TYR A 15 -0.97 9.23 6.04
CA TYR A 15 -0.34 9.74 4.81
C TYR A 15 0.46 11.03 5.02
N PRO A 16 -0.07 12.09 5.67
CA PRO A 16 0.64 13.37 5.80
C PRO A 16 2.00 13.26 6.48
N LEU A 17 2.13 12.34 7.44
CA LEU A 17 3.35 12.12 8.23
C LEU A 17 4.25 11.04 7.63
N CYS A 18 3.78 10.31 6.61
CA CYS A 18 4.53 9.21 6.03
C CYS A 18 5.70 9.72 5.20
N PRO A 19 6.96 9.32 5.48
CA PRO A 19 8.11 9.74 4.68
C PRO A 19 8.03 9.35 3.21
N ASP A 20 7.29 8.27 2.90
CA ASP A 20 7.14 7.75 1.53
C ASP A 20 6.06 8.50 0.73
N PHE A 21 5.09 9.14 1.41
CA PHE A 21 3.88 9.63 0.77
C PHE A 21 3.44 11.04 1.17
N GLY A 22 3.96 11.63 2.25
CA GLY A 22 3.47 12.91 2.79
C GLY A 22 3.47 14.03 1.75
N SER A 23 4.61 14.25 1.10
CA SER A 23 4.71 15.24 0.02
C SER A 23 3.77 14.94 -1.14
N ILE A 24 3.71 13.69 -1.59
CA ILE A 24 2.83 13.27 -2.69
C ILE A 24 1.36 13.51 -2.32
N TYR A 25 0.98 13.17 -1.09
CA TYR A 25 -0.37 13.33 -0.56
C TYR A 25 -0.78 14.80 -0.55
N PHE A 26 0.07 15.70 -0.03
CA PHE A 26 -0.21 17.14 -0.02
C PHE A 26 -0.31 17.73 -1.43
N GLU A 27 0.59 17.36 -2.34
CA GLU A 27 0.56 17.84 -3.72
C GLU A 27 -0.70 17.38 -4.46
N VAL A 28 -1.05 16.09 -4.35
CA VAL A 28 -2.26 15.54 -4.97
C VAL A 28 -3.54 16.12 -4.36
N LEU A 29 -3.55 16.36 -3.04
CA LEU A 29 -4.66 17.02 -2.33
C LEU A 29 -4.83 18.48 -2.77
N ALA A 30 -3.74 19.21 -2.98
CA ALA A 30 -3.74 20.57 -3.51
C ALA A 30 -4.09 20.64 -5.01
N GLY A 31 -4.31 19.50 -5.67
CA GLY A 31 -4.61 19.41 -7.09
C GLY A 31 -3.37 19.52 -7.99
N ASN A 32 -2.16 19.60 -7.43
CA ASN A 32 -0.92 19.67 -8.17
C ASN A 32 -0.40 18.27 -8.55
N ARG A 33 -0.90 17.74 -9.66
CA ARG A 33 -0.57 16.38 -10.13
C ARG A 33 0.52 16.32 -11.18
N ARG A 34 1.11 17.45 -11.59
CA ARG A 34 2.07 17.47 -12.72
C ARG A 34 3.30 16.61 -12.46
N ALA A 35 3.81 16.62 -11.22
CA ALA A 35 4.95 15.79 -10.81
C ALA A 35 4.55 14.37 -10.35
N HIS A 36 3.25 14.12 -10.16
CA HIS A 36 2.71 12.90 -9.55
C HIS A 36 1.49 12.37 -10.33
N ILE A 37 1.62 12.30 -11.66
CA ILE A 37 0.50 12.00 -12.57
C ILE A 37 -0.12 10.61 -12.34
N ASP A 38 0.68 9.65 -11.88
CA ASP A 38 0.24 8.29 -11.57
C ASP A 38 -0.54 8.20 -10.25
N PHE A 39 -0.54 9.28 -9.45
CA PHE A 39 -1.14 9.28 -8.12
C PHE A 39 -2.50 9.97 -8.10
N LEU A 40 -3.43 9.37 -7.37
CA LEU A 40 -4.79 9.85 -7.25
C LEU A 40 -5.28 9.68 -5.81
N LEU A 41 -6.03 10.67 -5.33
CA LEU A 41 -6.77 10.57 -4.09
C LEU A 41 -8.21 10.12 -4.38
N ARG A 42 -8.66 9.06 -3.72
CA ARG A 42 -10.05 8.57 -3.76
C ARG A 42 -10.55 8.39 -2.33
N ASP A 43 -11.58 9.12 -1.93
CA ASP A 43 -12.17 9.05 -0.58
C ASP A 43 -11.15 9.20 0.56
N GLY A 44 -10.09 10.00 0.34
CA GLY A 44 -8.97 10.21 1.28
C GLY A 44 -7.85 9.17 1.21
N TYR A 45 -7.97 8.15 0.38
CA TYR A 45 -6.92 7.15 0.15
C TYR A 45 -6.06 7.49 -1.06
N LEU A 46 -4.76 7.32 -0.92
CA LEU A 46 -3.81 7.54 -2.00
C LEU A 46 -3.64 6.26 -2.83
N PHE A 47 -3.79 6.37 -4.14
CA PHE A 47 -3.57 5.30 -5.10
C PHE A 47 -2.45 5.65 -6.05
N ARG A 48 -1.69 4.64 -6.51
CA ARG A 48 -0.82 4.71 -7.68
C ARG A 48 -1.39 3.79 -8.76
N GLY A 49 -1.91 4.37 -9.84
CA GLY A 49 -2.73 3.61 -10.79
C GLY A 49 -3.95 2.97 -10.11
N SER A 50 -4.05 1.64 -10.13
CA SER A 50 -5.09 0.86 -9.44
C SER A 50 -4.69 0.33 -8.06
N THR A 51 -3.43 0.52 -7.66
CA THR A 51 -2.88 -0.03 -6.40
C THR A 51 -3.02 0.95 -5.25
N LEU A 52 -3.41 0.47 -4.08
CA LEU A 52 -3.54 1.30 -2.87
C LEU A 52 -2.16 1.56 -2.26
N CYS A 53 -1.82 2.82 -2.00
CA CYS A 53 -0.58 3.18 -1.33
C CYS A 53 -0.71 2.92 0.18
N ILE A 54 0.21 2.12 0.74
CA ILE A 54 0.18 1.75 2.18
C ILE A 54 1.29 2.52 2.92
N PRO A 55 0.97 3.49 3.79
CA PRO A 55 1.91 4.19 4.66
C PRO A 55 2.84 3.26 5.44
N ARG A 56 3.93 3.83 5.96
CA ARG A 56 4.97 3.11 6.68
C ARG A 56 4.52 2.76 8.11
N THR A 57 3.63 1.78 8.21
CA THR A 57 3.08 1.26 9.47
C THR A 57 3.20 -0.27 9.52
N SER A 58 2.87 -0.88 10.67
CA SER A 58 2.81 -2.34 10.84
C SER A 58 1.81 -3.02 9.88
N LEU A 59 0.92 -2.26 9.24
CA LEU A 59 0.00 -2.78 8.24
C LEU A 59 0.74 -3.38 7.03
N ARG A 60 1.93 -2.87 6.66
CA ARG A 60 2.72 -3.44 5.56
C ARG A 60 3.08 -4.90 5.84
N ASP A 61 3.65 -5.15 7.02
CA ASP A 61 4.07 -6.49 7.41
C ASP A 61 2.85 -7.41 7.58
N PHE A 62 1.75 -6.91 8.15
CA PHE A 62 0.49 -7.66 8.26
C PHE A 62 -0.03 -8.10 6.89
N LEU A 63 -0.11 -7.19 5.91
CA LEU A 63 -0.58 -7.50 4.56
C LEU A 63 0.32 -8.51 3.83
N ILE A 64 1.64 -8.39 4.03
CA ILE A 64 2.59 -9.36 3.47
C ILE A 64 2.33 -10.76 4.06
N LEU A 65 2.23 -10.85 5.39
CA LEU A 65 1.98 -12.13 6.07
C LEU A 65 0.64 -12.74 5.69
N GLU A 66 -0.42 -11.93 5.60
CA GLU A 66 -1.75 -12.40 5.22
C GLU A 66 -1.76 -12.95 3.78
N LEU A 67 -1.12 -12.25 2.84
CA LEU A 67 -1.02 -12.71 1.44
C LEU A 67 -0.08 -13.91 1.29
N HIS A 68 0.92 -14.03 2.17
CA HIS A 68 1.80 -15.18 2.23
C HIS A 68 1.07 -16.43 2.77
N ALA A 69 0.33 -16.30 3.87
CA ALA A 69 -0.37 -17.39 4.53
C ALA A 69 -1.66 -17.83 3.80
N GLY A 70 -2.41 -16.88 3.24
CA GLY A 70 -3.67 -17.12 2.53
C GLY A 70 -3.49 -17.62 1.09
N GLY A 71 -2.28 -17.57 0.54
CA GLY A 71 -1.97 -18.06 -0.81
C GLY A 71 -1.90 -19.59 -0.85
N LEU A 72 -3.05 -20.28 -0.94
CA LEU A 72 -3.22 -21.72 -1.21
C LEU A 72 -1.91 -22.51 -1.12
N ALA A 73 -1.63 -23.01 0.08
CA ALA A 73 -0.49 -23.86 0.46
C ALA A 73 0.11 -24.65 -0.71
N GLY A 74 1.25 -24.19 -1.21
CA GLY A 74 2.01 -24.92 -2.21
C GLY A 74 3.12 -24.08 -2.82
N HIS A 75 4.34 -24.23 -2.31
CA HIS A 75 5.66 -23.98 -2.94
C HIS A 75 5.98 -22.67 -3.68
N PHE A 76 5.02 -21.80 -3.96
CA PHE A 76 5.25 -20.55 -4.65
C PHE A 76 5.74 -19.53 -3.63
N GLY A 77 7.05 -19.54 -3.36
CA GLY A 77 7.68 -18.75 -2.32
C GLY A 77 7.61 -17.22 -2.54
N LYS A 78 8.72 -16.57 -2.23
CA LYS A 78 8.88 -15.11 -2.22
C LYS A 78 8.35 -14.37 -3.45
N ASP A 79 8.61 -14.87 -4.66
CA ASP A 79 8.26 -14.16 -5.91
C ASP A 79 6.74 -14.06 -6.13
N LYS A 80 5.98 -15.11 -5.76
CA LYS A 80 4.52 -15.04 -5.84
C LYS A 80 3.95 -14.09 -4.78
N THR A 81 4.56 -14.05 -3.58
CA THR A 81 4.15 -13.09 -2.56
C THR A 81 4.38 -11.65 -3.05
N ILE A 82 5.54 -11.37 -3.67
CA ILE A 82 5.80 -10.07 -4.28
C ILE A 82 4.73 -9.73 -5.32
N ALA A 83 4.43 -10.63 -6.25
CA ALA A 83 3.44 -10.39 -7.29
C ALA A 83 2.03 -10.11 -6.71
N LEU A 84 1.61 -10.85 -5.69
CA LEU A 84 0.31 -10.66 -5.03
C LEU A 84 0.22 -9.31 -4.29
N VAL A 85 1.31 -8.90 -3.64
CA VAL A 85 1.35 -7.61 -2.94
C VAL A 85 1.38 -6.46 -3.95
N GLU A 86 2.16 -6.55 -5.02
CA GLU A 86 2.26 -5.51 -6.07
C GLU A 86 0.97 -5.35 -6.87
N ASP A 87 0.17 -6.40 -7.04
CA ASP A 87 -1.12 -6.36 -7.73
C ASP A 87 -2.14 -5.46 -7.00
N ARG A 88 -2.05 -5.37 -5.67
CA ARG A 88 -3.06 -4.72 -4.82
C ARG A 88 -2.56 -3.45 -4.15
N PHE A 89 -1.27 -3.41 -3.84
CA PHE A 89 -0.68 -2.41 -2.97
C PHE A 89 0.60 -1.83 -3.54
N TYR A 90 0.94 -0.63 -3.09
CA TYR A 90 2.17 0.04 -3.46
C TYR A 90 2.84 0.70 -2.26
N TRP A 91 4.16 0.54 -2.17
CA TRP A 91 5.06 1.43 -1.46
C TRP A 91 6.49 1.31 -1.99
N PRO A 92 7.36 2.34 -1.83
CA PRO A 92 8.67 2.37 -2.49
C PRO A 92 9.58 1.16 -2.18
N SER A 93 9.52 0.64 -0.95
CA SER A 93 10.34 -0.49 -0.47
C SER A 93 9.65 -1.86 -0.57
N LEU A 94 8.51 -1.98 -1.23
CA LEU A 94 7.64 -3.18 -1.23
C LEU A 94 8.38 -4.48 -1.42
N LYS A 95 9.15 -4.62 -2.51
CA LYS A 95 9.89 -5.85 -2.77
C LYS A 95 10.81 -6.18 -1.59
N LYS A 96 11.63 -5.22 -1.15
CA LYS A 96 12.58 -5.39 -0.03
C LYS A 96 11.90 -5.80 1.27
N ASP A 97 10.75 -5.19 1.57
CA ASP A 97 9.97 -5.52 2.76
C ASP A 97 9.38 -6.92 2.67
N VAL A 98 8.84 -7.32 1.51
CA VAL A 98 8.39 -8.70 1.28
C VAL A 98 9.54 -9.68 1.51
N ILE A 99 10.73 -9.43 0.92
CA ILE A 99 11.91 -10.27 1.14
C ILE A 99 12.17 -10.44 2.63
N ARG A 100 12.23 -9.34 3.39
CA ARG A 100 12.54 -9.35 4.83
C ARG A 100 11.54 -10.19 5.63
N VAL A 101 10.25 -10.11 5.29
CA VAL A 101 9.17 -10.71 6.08
C VAL A 101 8.97 -12.20 5.76
N VAL A 102 9.17 -12.62 4.51
CA VAL A 102 8.93 -14.01 4.06
C VAL A 102 10.20 -14.84 3.87
N SER A 103 11.36 -14.32 4.26
CA SER A 103 12.62 -15.09 4.27
C SER A 103 12.67 -16.08 5.42
#